data_AF-A0A913WXX6-F1
#
_entry.id   AF-A0A913WXX6-F1
#
_cell.length_a   1.000
_cell.length_b   1.000
_cell.length_c   1.000
_cell.angle_alpha   90.00
_cell.angle_beta   90.00
_cell.angle_gamma   90.00
#
_symmetry.space_group_name_H-M   'P 1'
#
loop_
_entity.id
_entity.type
_entity.pdbx_description
1 polymer ?
#
loop_
_entity_poly.entity_id
_entity_poly.type
_entity_poly.pdbx_seq_one_letter_code
_entity_poly.pdbx_strand_id
1 'polypeptide(L)'
;MLMATSKSFYCRNLPKCLVDYRSNESKVRLVRSLSKGTAVPFLSLSSCFNTQSEPAFCGLSTLAIILNSLRIDPQRLWKTPWRWFSEELLHRCRPSEAVKNRGVTMEEFQCLAACNGALCKLVRPKGNEKDFKMFSKALFCTCTGGRNLNCEKKDLNCYERENITCESENFDEENPSTYMAISFNRKVLNQTGTGHYSPVAAYDEESNSALILDTARFKYPPYWVSLQVLFQSMLAVDDTTGKSRGYFLITPKNEFQGRRVCCVWKELHAS
;
A
#
# COMPACT_ATOMS: atom_id res chain seq x y z
N MET A 1 -14.73 30.55 31.64
CA MET A 1 -13.80 30.48 30.50
C MET A 1 -13.75 29.03 30.03
N LEU A 2 -14.57 28.67 29.04
CA LEU A 2 -14.53 27.33 28.44
C LEU A 2 -13.20 27.20 27.70
N MET A 3 -12.27 26.41 28.24
CA MET A 3 -11.08 26.02 27.48
C MET A 3 -11.59 25.28 26.25
N ALA A 4 -11.45 25.90 25.07
CA ALA A 4 -11.63 25.21 23.81
C ALA A 4 -10.65 24.03 23.83
N THR A 5 -11.20 22.81 23.94
CA THR A 5 -10.40 21.59 23.83
C THR A 5 -9.64 21.68 22.53
N SER A 6 -8.32 21.68 22.60
CA SER A 6 -7.49 21.67 21.40
C SER A 6 -7.95 20.50 20.52
N LYS A 7 -8.18 20.76 19.22
CA LYS A 7 -8.65 19.74 18.27
C LYS A 7 -7.57 18.67 18.11
N SER A 8 -7.51 17.71 19.03
CA SER A 8 -6.57 16.61 18.97
C SER A 8 -6.90 15.67 17.81
N PHE A 9 -5.86 15.04 17.26
CA PHE A 9 -5.98 13.94 16.30
C PHE A 9 -5.73 12.57 16.95
N TYR A 10 -5.50 12.53 18.26
CA TYR A 10 -5.26 11.29 19.00
C TYR A 10 -6.51 10.39 18.98
N CYS A 11 -6.33 9.12 18.55
CA CYS A 11 -7.30 8.03 18.66
C CYS A 11 -8.74 8.44 18.34
N ARG A 12 -8.97 9.01 17.14
CA ARG A 12 -10.30 9.41 16.72
C ARG A 12 -11.19 8.20 16.48
N ASN A 13 -12.49 8.37 16.76
CA ASN A 13 -13.49 7.38 16.40
C ASN A 13 -13.50 7.15 14.89
N LEU A 14 -13.49 5.87 14.49
CA LEU A 14 -13.68 5.51 13.09
C LEU A 14 -15.11 5.84 12.66
N PRO A 15 -15.30 6.40 11.44
CA PRO A 15 -16.61 6.58 10.85
C PRO A 15 -17.40 5.27 10.74
N LYS A 16 -18.74 5.35 10.85
CA LYS A 16 -19.64 4.17 10.84
C LYS A 16 -19.56 3.32 9.56
N CYS A 17 -19.09 3.89 8.45
CA CYS A 17 -18.88 3.18 7.19
C CYS A 17 -17.62 2.29 7.18
N LEU A 18 -16.81 2.32 8.25
CA LEU A 18 -15.60 1.51 8.42
C LEU A 18 -15.79 0.55 9.60
N VAL A 19 -15.18 -0.63 9.51
CA VAL A 19 -15.15 -1.59 10.63
C VAL A 19 -13.81 -1.49 11.34
N ASP A 20 -13.83 -1.13 12.62
CA ASP A 20 -12.63 -1.08 13.46
C ASP A 20 -11.95 -2.44 13.54
N TYR A 21 -10.64 -2.48 13.31
CA TYR A 21 -9.85 -3.72 13.35
C TYR A 21 -9.98 -4.48 14.68
N ARG A 22 -10.25 -3.78 15.79
CA ARG A 22 -10.36 -4.34 17.14
C ARG A 22 -11.74 -4.91 17.46
N SER A 23 -12.70 -4.81 16.53
CA SER A 23 -14.07 -5.29 16.73
C SER A 23 -14.21 -6.81 16.53
N ASN A 24 -15.27 -7.40 17.09
CA ASN A 24 -15.63 -8.80 16.83
C ASN A 24 -15.90 -9.07 15.35
N GLU A 25 -16.54 -8.12 14.65
CA GLU A 25 -16.77 -8.21 13.20
C GLU A 25 -15.45 -8.29 12.43
N SER A 26 -14.46 -7.45 12.77
CA SER A 26 -13.13 -7.54 12.16
C SER A 26 -12.44 -8.87 12.44
N LYS A 27 -12.56 -9.41 13.67
CA LYS A 27 -12.04 -10.74 14.01
C LYS A 27 -12.63 -11.81 13.09
N VAL A 28 -13.95 -11.80 12.88
CA VAL A 28 -14.63 -12.75 11.98
C VAL A 28 -14.11 -12.61 10.55
N ARG A 29 -14.04 -11.39 10.01
CA ARG A 29 -13.51 -11.13 8.66
C ARG A 29 -12.07 -11.60 8.49
N LEU A 30 -11.21 -11.30 9.46
CA LEU A 30 -9.79 -11.68 9.39
C LEU A 30 -9.62 -13.20 9.45
N VAL A 31 -10.30 -13.88 10.38
CA VAL A 31 -10.27 -15.35 10.47
C VAL A 31 -10.76 -15.97 9.17
N ARG A 32 -11.89 -15.50 8.62
CA ARG A 32 -12.42 -15.98 7.34
C ARG A 32 -11.44 -15.74 6.18
N SER A 33 -10.80 -14.57 6.12
CA SER A 33 -9.84 -14.23 5.06
C SER A 33 -8.57 -15.08 5.15
N LEU A 34 -8.07 -15.34 6.36
CA LEU A 34 -6.95 -16.25 6.61
C LEU A 34 -7.31 -17.68 6.20
N SER A 35 -8.47 -18.18 6.63
CA SER A 35 -8.92 -19.54 6.30
C SER A 35 -9.20 -19.75 4.81
N LYS A 36 -9.68 -18.71 4.10
CA LYS A 36 -9.94 -18.75 2.65
C LYS A 36 -8.71 -18.42 1.78
N GLY A 37 -7.57 -18.07 2.39
CA GLY A 37 -6.35 -17.73 1.65
C GLY A 37 -6.42 -16.38 0.92
N THR A 38 -7.29 -15.45 1.35
CA THR A 38 -7.44 -14.08 0.82
C THR A 38 -6.79 -13.03 1.73
N ALA A 39 -5.85 -13.45 2.58
CA ALA A 39 -5.06 -12.60 3.47
C ALA A 39 -3.55 -12.86 3.34
N VAL A 40 -3.08 -13.32 2.18
CA VAL A 40 -1.67 -13.66 1.94
C VAL A 40 -0.69 -12.53 2.34
N PRO A 41 -0.96 -11.24 2.06
CA PRO A 41 -0.08 -10.15 2.48
C PRO A 41 -0.07 -9.89 4.00
N PHE A 42 -1.07 -10.37 4.75
CA PHE A 42 -1.33 -9.91 6.12
C PHE A 42 -0.18 -10.22 7.09
N LEU A 43 0.32 -11.46 7.11
CA LEU A 43 1.35 -11.86 8.08
C LEU A 43 2.68 -11.15 7.83
N SER A 44 3.09 -11.02 6.57
CA SER A 44 4.32 -10.33 6.18
C SER A 44 4.24 -8.81 6.32
N LEU A 45 3.08 -8.18 6.08
CA LEU A 45 2.89 -6.75 6.35
C LEU A 45 2.80 -6.46 7.85
N SER A 46 2.08 -7.29 8.61
CA SER A 46 1.90 -7.07 10.05
C SER A 46 3.20 -7.22 10.83
N SER A 47 4.11 -8.10 10.42
CA SER A 47 5.44 -8.23 11.00
C SER A 47 6.32 -6.99 10.80
N CYS A 48 6.05 -6.20 9.76
CA CYS A 48 6.77 -4.96 9.41
C CYS A 48 6.00 -3.69 9.78
N PHE A 49 4.79 -3.80 10.35
CA PHE A 49 3.87 -2.68 10.48
C PHE A 49 4.32 -1.65 11.52
N ASN A 50 4.55 -0.42 11.07
CA ASN A 50 5.02 0.68 11.93
C ASN A 50 4.12 1.91 11.86
N THR A 51 4.28 2.82 12.84
CA THR A 51 3.62 4.13 12.84
C THR A 51 4.43 5.10 12.01
N GLN A 52 3.77 5.90 11.17
CA GLN A 52 4.46 6.98 10.46
C GLN A 52 5.07 7.97 11.46
N SER A 53 6.36 8.27 11.31
CA SER A 53 7.10 9.12 12.25
C SER A 53 6.72 10.60 12.17
N GLU A 54 6.22 11.05 11.02
CA GLU A 54 5.74 12.42 10.79
C GLU A 54 4.33 12.42 10.16
N PRO A 55 3.48 13.43 10.39
CA PRO A 55 2.15 13.52 9.80
C PRO A 55 2.13 13.43 8.26
N ALA A 56 3.18 13.90 7.59
CA ALA A 56 3.31 13.86 6.13
C ALA A 56 3.94 12.55 5.59
N PHE A 57 4.43 11.66 6.45
CA PHE A 57 5.24 10.50 6.04
C PHE A 57 4.44 9.23 5.72
N CYS A 58 3.12 9.31 5.62
CA CYS A 58 2.28 8.13 5.30
C CYS A 58 2.77 7.35 4.07
N GLY A 59 3.19 8.03 2.99
CA GLY A 59 3.75 7.40 1.80
C GLY A 59 5.10 6.73 2.04
N LEU A 60 6.03 7.39 2.73
CA LEU A 60 7.34 6.81 3.06
C LEU A 60 7.20 5.60 3.99
N SER A 61 6.34 5.72 5.01
CA SER A 61 6.06 4.66 5.98
C SER A 61 5.44 3.44 5.28
N THR A 62 4.44 3.66 4.42
CA THR A 62 3.82 2.61 3.59
C THR A 62 4.86 1.90 2.72
N LEU A 63 5.74 2.65 2.07
CA LEU A 63 6.78 2.07 1.21
C LEU A 63 7.80 1.27 2.02
N ALA A 64 8.26 1.80 3.16
CA ALA A 64 9.20 1.10 4.04
C ALA A 64 8.62 -0.23 4.55
N ILE A 65 7.35 -0.24 4.96
CA ILE A 65 6.64 -1.47 5.35
C ILE A 65 6.69 -2.48 4.19
N ILE A 66 6.28 -2.08 2.99
CA ILE A 66 6.22 -2.99 1.83
C ILE A 66 7.62 -3.49 1.42
N LEU A 67 8.65 -2.63 1.40
CA LEU A 67 10.00 -3.04 1.02
C LEU A 67 10.60 -4.04 2.02
N ASN A 68 10.33 -3.87 3.32
CA ASN A 68 10.73 -4.84 4.34
C ASN A 68 9.94 -6.15 4.23
N SER A 69 8.63 -6.09 3.94
CA SER A 69 7.79 -7.28 3.71
C SER A 69 8.21 -8.06 2.46
N LEU A 70 8.63 -7.36 1.40
CA LEU A 70 9.29 -7.93 0.22
C LEU A 70 10.70 -8.48 0.50
N ARG A 71 11.20 -8.30 1.72
CA ARG A 71 12.55 -8.69 2.15
C ARG A 71 13.65 -8.13 1.27
N ILE A 72 13.45 -6.93 0.74
CA ILE A 72 14.49 -6.23 -0.02
C ILE A 72 15.53 -5.70 0.98
N ASP A 73 16.80 -6.00 0.73
CA ASP A 73 17.89 -5.48 1.53
C ASP A 73 18.21 -4.03 1.13
N PRO A 74 18.12 -3.04 2.05
CA PRO A 74 18.40 -1.65 1.72
C PRO A 74 19.86 -1.39 1.32
N GLN A 75 20.76 -2.34 1.59
CA GLN A 75 22.21 -2.28 1.33
C GLN A 75 22.89 -1.04 1.96
N ARG A 76 22.21 -0.44 2.94
CA ARG A 76 22.61 0.77 3.68
C ARG A 76 22.30 0.57 5.14
N LEU A 77 23.16 1.09 6.00
CA LEU A 77 22.96 1.05 7.45
C LEU A 77 21.79 1.94 7.84
N TRP A 78 20.88 1.41 8.65
CA TRP A 78 19.89 2.21 9.36
C TRP A 78 20.46 2.67 10.70
N LYS A 79 21.05 1.73 11.44
CA LYS A 79 21.79 1.95 12.69
C LYS A 79 22.98 1.01 12.66
N THR A 80 24.17 1.39 13.10
CA THR A 80 25.34 0.49 13.01
C THR A 80 25.22 -0.69 13.98
N PRO A 81 25.24 -1.98 13.55
CA PRO A 81 25.49 -2.53 12.20
C PRO A 81 24.22 -2.98 11.43
N TRP A 82 23.04 -2.71 11.96
CA TRP A 82 21.72 -3.08 11.44
C TRP A 82 21.30 -2.37 10.14
N ARG A 83 20.60 -3.11 9.28
CA ARG A 83 20.01 -2.66 8.02
C ARG A 83 18.52 -2.91 8.06
N TRP A 84 17.73 -1.88 7.77
CA TRP A 84 16.27 -1.93 7.79
C TRP A 84 15.71 -0.74 7.04
N PHE A 85 14.65 -0.89 6.22
CA PHE A 85 14.01 0.29 5.65
C PHE A 85 13.26 1.05 6.76
N SER A 86 13.63 2.31 6.94
CA SER A 86 12.87 3.33 7.66
C SER A 86 12.55 4.49 6.71
N GLU A 87 11.69 5.43 7.13
CA GLU A 87 11.40 6.61 6.31
C GLU A 87 12.67 7.44 6.01
N GLU A 88 13.67 7.40 6.90
CA GLU A 88 14.94 8.12 6.77
C GLU A 88 15.80 7.61 5.60
N LEU A 89 15.69 6.33 5.24
CA LEU A 89 16.42 5.75 4.11
C LEU A 89 15.75 6.05 2.76
N LEU A 90 14.56 6.67 2.74
CA LEU A 90 13.74 6.93 1.56
C LEU A 90 13.79 8.40 1.10
N HIS A 91 14.94 9.06 1.20
CA HIS A 91 15.18 10.43 0.70
C HIS A 91 15.68 10.48 -0.76
N ARG A 92 15.67 9.32 -1.44
CA ARG A 92 16.45 9.05 -2.66
C ARG A 92 15.93 9.69 -3.96
N CYS A 93 14.71 10.21 -3.96
CA CYS A 93 14.14 11.02 -5.04
C CYS A 93 13.73 12.44 -4.57
N ARG A 94 13.84 12.74 -3.26
CA ARG A 94 13.41 14.02 -2.68
C ARG A 94 13.98 14.23 -1.27
N PRO A 95 14.53 15.41 -0.93
CA PRO A 95 14.98 15.72 0.42
C PRO A 95 13.85 15.59 1.45
N SER A 96 14.18 15.13 2.66
CA SER A 96 13.24 14.91 3.78
C SER A 96 12.40 16.13 4.11
N GLU A 97 12.98 17.32 4.10
CA GLU A 97 12.35 18.60 4.42
C GLU A 97 11.21 18.92 3.43
N ALA A 98 11.43 18.62 2.16
CA ALA A 98 10.42 18.81 1.14
C ALA A 98 9.25 17.83 1.33
N VAL A 99 9.50 16.61 1.82
CA VAL A 99 8.46 15.62 2.14
C VAL A 99 7.69 16.02 3.41
N LYS A 100 8.35 16.54 4.45
CA LYS A 100 7.68 16.97 5.69
C LYS A 100 6.58 18.02 5.44
N ASN A 101 6.76 18.87 4.43
CA ASN A 101 5.83 19.93 4.10
C ASN A 101 4.60 19.49 3.30
N ARG A 102 4.75 18.53 2.36
CA ARG A 102 3.69 18.20 1.38
C ARG A 102 3.39 16.71 1.24
N GLY A 103 4.12 15.85 1.95
CA GLY A 103 4.13 14.41 1.69
C GLY A 103 4.79 14.08 0.36
N VAL A 104 4.48 12.88 -0.15
CA VAL A 104 4.92 12.39 -1.46
C VAL A 104 3.73 12.27 -2.41
N THR A 105 3.96 12.61 -3.67
CA THR A 105 3.05 12.35 -4.78
C THR A 105 3.11 10.88 -5.21
N MET A 106 2.17 10.44 -6.06
CA MET A 106 2.19 9.06 -6.54
C MET A 106 3.39 8.77 -7.46
N GLU A 107 3.80 9.72 -8.30
CA GLU A 107 5.00 9.62 -9.13
C GLU A 107 6.26 9.50 -8.27
N GLU A 108 6.38 10.30 -7.20
CA GLU A 108 7.52 10.22 -6.28
C GLU A 108 7.52 8.90 -5.51
N PHE A 109 6.35 8.41 -5.07
CA PHE A 109 6.23 7.10 -4.45
C PHE A 109 6.72 5.98 -5.40
N GLN A 110 6.34 6.04 -6.68
CA GLN A 110 6.80 5.11 -7.70
C GLN A 110 8.32 5.18 -7.92
N CYS A 111 8.88 6.40 -8.03
CA CYS A 111 10.33 6.63 -8.14
C CYS A 111 11.06 6.03 -6.94
N LEU A 112 10.60 6.31 -5.72
CA LEU A 112 11.20 5.82 -4.50
C LEU A 112 11.18 4.29 -4.44
N ALA A 113 10.08 3.65 -4.82
CA ALA A 113 10.02 2.19 -4.90
C ALA A 113 11.06 1.63 -5.89
N ALA A 114 11.12 2.21 -7.10
CA ALA A 114 12.09 1.83 -8.13
C ALA A 114 13.55 2.00 -7.69
N CYS A 115 13.88 3.14 -7.07
CA CYS A 115 15.22 3.42 -6.56
C CYS A 115 15.65 2.52 -5.41
N ASN A 116 14.70 1.84 -4.74
CA ASN A 116 14.95 0.97 -3.61
C ASN A 116 14.74 -0.51 -3.93
N GLY A 117 14.79 -0.90 -5.22
CA GLY A 117 14.87 -2.30 -5.65
C GLY A 117 13.52 -2.99 -5.91
N ALA A 118 12.42 -2.24 -5.94
CA ALA A 118 11.10 -2.77 -6.31
C ALA A 118 10.69 -2.34 -7.72
N LEU A 119 9.92 -3.18 -8.42
CA LEU A 119 9.06 -2.73 -9.50
C LEU A 119 7.80 -2.15 -8.88
N CYS A 120 7.32 -1.03 -9.42
CA CYS A 120 6.15 -0.34 -8.88
C CYS A 120 5.25 0.08 -10.03
N LYS A 121 4.16 -0.66 -10.23
CA LYS A 121 3.15 -0.32 -11.22
C LYS A 121 2.12 0.62 -10.62
N LEU A 122 2.09 1.86 -11.10
CA LEU A 122 1.12 2.88 -10.71
C LEU A 122 -0.13 2.79 -11.60
N VAL A 123 -1.32 2.72 -10.99
CA VAL A 123 -2.62 2.75 -11.69
C VAL A 123 -3.51 3.86 -11.14
N ARG A 124 -4.05 4.71 -12.01
CA ARG A 124 -5.08 5.72 -11.68
C ARG A 124 -6.41 5.36 -12.37
N PRO A 125 -7.43 4.90 -11.64
CA PRO A 125 -8.72 4.56 -12.24
C PRO A 125 -9.51 5.82 -12.66
N LYS A 126 -10.36 5.69 -13.69
CA LYS A 126 -11.21 6.76 -14.24
C LYS A 126 -12.66 6.72 -13.74
N GLY A 127 -12.97 5.87 -12.76
CA GLY A 127 -14.29 5.81 -12.12
C GLY A 127 -15.37 5.03 -12.88
N ASN A 128 -15.03 4.37 -13.98
CA ASN A 128 -15.96 3.51 -14.73
C ASN A 128 -15.98 2.07 -14.19
N GLU A 129 -17.00 1.30 -14.59
CA GLU A 129 -17.20 -0.09 -14.14
C GLU A 129 -16.03 -1.01 -14.53
N LYS A 130 -15.42 -0.79 -15.70
CA LYS A 130 -14.27 -1.57 -16.15
C LYS A 130 -13.09 -1.40 -15.20
N ASP A 131 -12.79 -0.18 -14.78
CA ASP A 131 -11.71 0.12 -13.84
C ASP A 131 -12.02 -0.40 -12.43
N PHE A 132 -13.28 -0.38 -12.01
CA PHE A 132 -13.70 -0.99 -10.74
C PHE A 132 -13.49 -2.51 -10.73
N LYS A 133 -13.89 -3.20 -11.80
CA LYS A 133 -13.63 -4.65 -11.98
C LYS A 133 -12.13 -4.93 -11.99
N MET A 134 -11.36 -4.07 -12.65
CA MET A 134 -9.91 -4.22 -12.71
C MET A 134 -9.23 -4.06 -11.35
N PHE A 135 -9.61 -3.03 -10.59
CA PHE A 135 -9.15 -2.80 -9.23
C PHE A 135 -9.51 -4.00 -8.32
N SER A 136 -10.76 -4.46 -8.39
CA SER A 136 -11.24 -5.60 -7.61
C SER A 136 -10.43 -6.87 -7.92
N LYS A 137 -10.17 -7.15 -9.20
CA LYS A 137 -9.33 -8.28 -9.63
C LYS A 137 -7.90 -8.13 -9.13
N ALA A 138 -7.27 -6.96 -9.30
CA ALA A 138 -5.90 -6.73 -8.83
C ALA A 138 -5.75 -6.88 -7.31
N LEU A 139 -6.73 -6.39 -6.54
CA LEU A 139 -6.77 -6.52 -5.08
C LEU A 139 -6.92 -7.99 -4.68
N PHE A 140 -7.86 -8.72 -5.30
CA PHE A 140 -8.04 -10.15 -5.08
C PHE A 140 -6.78 -10.95 -5.38
N CYS A 141 -6.11 -10.68 -6.51
CA CYS A 141 -4.86 -11.36 -6.89
C CYS A 141 -3.75 -11.11 -5.88
N THR A 142 -3.60 -9.86 -5.44
CA THR A 142 -2.62 -9.49 -4.41
C THR A 142 -2.92 -10.23 -3.11
N CYS A 143 -4.18 -10.23 -2.68
CA CYS A 143 -4.60 -10.85 -1.43
C CYS A 143 -4.56 -12.39 -1.42
N THR A 144 -4.51 -13.01 -2.60
CA THR A 144 -4.41 -14.47 -2.76
C THR A 144 -3.02 -14.94 -3.18
N GLY A 145 -2.07 -14.01 -3.39
CA GLY A 145 -0.77 -14.29 -4.00
C GLY A 145 -0.87 -14.94 -5.38
N GLY A 146 -1.95 -14.65 -6.12
CA GLY A 146 -2.20 -15.21 -7.45
C GLY A 146 -2.89 -16.58 -7.49
N ARG A 147 -3.03 -17.30 -6.36
CA ARG A 147 -3.54 -18.69 -6.30
C ARG A 147 -4.92 -18.92 -6.91
N ASN A 148 -5.85 -17.98 -6.68
CA ASN A 148 -7.27 -18.19 -7.00
C ASN A 148 -7.66 -17.69 -8.40
N LEU A 149 -6.67 -17.39 -9.24
CA LEU A 149 -6.88 -17.20 -10.65
C LEU A 149 -6.50 -18.49 -11.38
N ASN A 150 -7.49 -19.25 -11.86
CA ASN A 150 -7.33 -20.10 -13.04
C ASN A 150 -7.15 -19.21 -14.29
N CYS A 151 -6.24 -18.24 -14.24
CA CYS A 151 -5.90 -17.44 -15.39
C CYS A 151 -4.64 -18.04 -15.96
N GLU A 152 -4.79 -18.96 -16.93
CA GLU A 152 -3.67 -19.15 -17.83
C GLU A 152 -3.31 -17.77 -18.40
N LYS A 153 -2.01 -17.47 -18.57
CA LYS A 153 -1.57 -16.21 -19.21
C LYS A 153 -2.23 -15.97 -20.59
N LYS A 154 -2.81 -17.03 -21.17
CA LYS A 154 -3.59 -17.03 -22.41
C LYS A 154 -4.98 -16.41 -22.26
N ASP A 155 -5.63 -16.56 -21.10
CA ASP A 155 -7.00 -16.07 -20.83
C ASP A 155 -7.06 -14.59 -20.44
N LEU A 156 -5.92 -14.01 -20.05
CA LEU A 156 -5.80 -12.58 -19.78
C LEU A 156 -5.65 -11.82 -21.10
N ASN A 157 -6.43 -10.76 -21.30
CA ASN A 157 -6.17 -9.85 -22.42
C ASN A 157 -4.85 -9.06 -22.19
N CYS A 158 -4.36 -8.34 -23.22
CA CYS A 158 -3.09 -7.58 -23.12
C CYS A 158 -3.09 -6.59 -21.95
N TYR A 159 -4.22 -5.89 -21.74
CA TYR A 159 -4.40 -4.96 -20.63
C TYR A 159 -4.34 -5.68 -19.28
N GLU A 160 -4.95 -6.85 -19.15
CA GLU A 160 -4.93 -7.63 -17.92
C GLU A 160 -3.54 -8.22 -17.62
N ARG A 161 -2.83 -8.70 -18.65
CA ARG A 161 -1.44 -9.19 -18.50
C ARG A 161 -0.51 -8.11 -18.01
N GLU A 162 -0.69 -6.87 -18.45
CA GLU A 162 0.13 -5.77 -17.97
C GLU A 162 -0.20 -5.40 -16.52
N ASN A 163 -1.47 -5.49 -16.11
CA ASN A 163 -2.01 -4.87 -14.89
C ASN A 163 -2.32 -5.85 -13.75
N ILE A 164 -2.17 -7.16 -13.95
CA ILE A 164 -2.41 -8.20 -12.94
C ILE A 164 -1.19 -9.11 -12.87
N THR A 165 -0.69 -9.33 -11.66
CA THR A 165 0.36 -10.30 -11.37
C THR A 165 -0.27 -11.66 -11.12
N CYS A 166 -0.31 -12.52 -12.13
CA CYS A 166 -0.63 -13.94 -11.99
C CYS A 166 0.70 -14.71 -11.94
N GLU A 167 1.24 -14.93 -10.74
CA GLU A 167 2.49 -15.68 -10.62
C GLU A 167 2.25 -17.18 -10.60
N SER A 168 3.14 -17.82 -11.36
CA SER A 168 3.26 -19.22 -11.70
C SER A 168 4.74 -19.45 -12.06
N GLU A 169 5.31 -20.63 -11.92
CA GLU A 169 4.68 -21.90 -11.50
C GLU A 169 4.96 -22.22 -10.01
N ASN A 170 5.15 -21.19 -9.17
CA ASN A 170 5.45 -21.29 -7.74
C ASN A 170 4.51 -20.37 -6.92
N PHE A 171 4.33 -20.67 -5.62
CA PHE A 171 3.64 -19.83 -4.63
C PHE A 171 4.28 -20.02 -3.25
N ASP A 172 4.65 -18.94 -2.59
CA ASP A 172 5.16 -18.92 -1.21
C ASP A 172 4.28 -17.97 -0.39
N GLU A 173 3.41 -18.55 0.45
CA GLU A 173 2.49 -17.78 1.30
C GLU A 173 3.22 -16.96 2.38
N GLU A 174 4.36 -17.46 2.84
CA GLU A 174 5.17 -16.80 3.86
C GLU A 174 5.95 -15.61 3.27
N ASN A 175 6.29 -15.71 1.98
CA ASN A 175 7.03 -14.68 1.25
C ASN A 175 6.30 -14.23 -0.04
N PRO A 176 5.19 -13.49 0.09
CA PRO A 176 4.47 -12.96 -1.07
C PRO A 176 5.36 -12.05 -1.92
N SER A 177 5.31 -12.23 -3.24
CA SER A 177 6.08 -11.45 -4.21
C SER A 177 5.40 -10.15 -4.63
N THR A 178 4.13 -9.95 -4.26
CA THR A 178 3.33 -8.78 -4.65
C THR A 178 2.59 -8.19 -3.48
N TYR A 179 2.71 -6.87 -3.32
CA TYR A 179 1.94 -6.09 -2.35
C TYR A 179 1.22 -4.93 -3.03
N MET A 180 0.11 -4.51 -2.43
CA MET A 180 -0.67 -3.36 -2.89
C MET A 180 -0.57 -2.21 -1.90
N ALA A 181 -0.17 -1.04 -2.38
CA ALA A 181 -0.34 0.24 -1.69
C ALA A 181 -1.49 1.03 -2.33
N ILE A 182 -2.27 1.74 -1.54
CA ILE A 182 -3.34 2.62 -2.05
C ILE A 182 -3.05 4.05 -1.64
N SER A 183 -3.16 4.98 -2.59
CA SER A 183 -3.27 6.41 -2.34
C SER A 183 -4.76 6.80 -2.40
N PHE A 184 -5.30 7.30 -1.30
CA PHE A 184 -6.73 7.59 -1.19
C PHE A 184 -7.02 8.93 -0.50
N ASN A 185 -8.23 9.44 -0.69
CA ASN A 185 -8.74 10.61 0.00
C ASN A 185 -9.59 10.22 1.21
N ARG A 186 -9.10 10.54 2.40
CA ARG A 186 -9.76 10.28 3.70
C ARG A 186 -11.17 10.86 3.79
N LYS A 187 -11.46 11.98 3.12
CA LYS A 187 -12.80 12.59 3.14
C LYS A 187 -13.87 11.65 2.59
N VAL A 188 -13.54 10.84 1.58
CA VAL A 188 -14.48 9.86 0.99
C VAL A 188 -14.81 8.73 1.98
N LEU A 189 -13.89 8.43 2.90
CA LEU A 189 -14.09 7.48 4.00
C LEU A 189 -14.72 8.14 5.25
N ASN A 190 -15.15 9.41 5.15
CA ASN A 190 -15.59 10.24 6.28
C ASN A 190 -14.54 10.43 7.39
N GLN A 191 -13.26 10.18 7.09
CA GLN A 191 -12.16 10.39 8.02
C GLN A 191 -11.66 11.82 7.95
N THR A 192 -10.98 12.28 9.00
CA THR A 192 -10.38 13.62 8.99
C THR A 192 -9.07 13.64 8.20
N GLY A 193 -8.84 14.67 7.39
CA GLY A 193 -7.66 14.81 6.54
C GLY A 193 -8.01 14.66 5.06
N THR A 194 -7.01 14.75 4.19
CA THR A 194 -7.17 14.61 2.72
C THR A 194 -6.44 13.38 2.22
N GLY A 195 -5.31 13.53 1.52
CA GLY A 195 -4.54 12.42 0.96
C GLY A 195 -3.90 11.54 2.02
N HIS A 196 -3.88 10.24 1.78
CA HIS A 196 -3.19 9.25 2.62
C HIS A 196 -2.70 8.05 1.80
N TYR A 197 -1.70 7.35 2.32
CA TYR A 197 -1.16 6.11 1.76
C TYR A 197 -1.20 5.02 2.82
N SER A 198 -1.59 3.80 2.46
CA SER A 198 -1.48 2.62 3.33
C SER A 198 -1.48 1.32 2.51
N PRO A 199 -0.88 0.23 3.02
CA PRO A 199 -0.94 -1.06 2.36
C PRO A 199 -2.29 -1.77 2.60
N VAL A 200 -2.68 -2.60 1.64
CA VAL A 200 -3.80 -3.55 1.75
C VAL A 200 -3.26 -4.87 2.29
N ALA A 201 -3.87 -5.39 3.36
CA ALA A 201 -3.39 -6.60 4.02
C ALA A 201 -4.26 -7.83 3.79
N ALA A 202 -5.56 -7.65 3.60
CA ALA A 202 -6.48 -8.77 3.40
C ALA A 202 -7.72 -8.32 2.62
N TYR A 203 -8.40 -9.29 2.03
CA TYR A 203 -9.68 -9.13 1.37
C TYR A 203 -10.67 -10.14 1.93
N ASP A 204 -11.84 -9.66 2.33
CA ASP A 204 -12.94 -10.47 2.78
C ASP A 204 -14.04 -10.47 1.73
N GLU A 205 -14.19 -11.59 1.03
CA GLU A 205 -15.15 -11.78 -0.06
C GLU A 205 -16.60 -11.57 0.37
N GLU A 206 -16.97 -12.08 1.55
CA GLU A 206 -18.37 -12.08 2.00
C GLU A 206 -18.88 -10.67 2.30
N SER A 207 -18.04 -9.83 2.92
CA SER A 207 -18.38 -8.42 3.13
C SER A 207 -17.93 -7.50 1.99
N ASN A 208 -17.32 -8.05 0.94
CA ASN A 208 -16.69 -7.33 -0.16
C ASN A 208 -15.85 -6.13 0.33
N SER A 209 -14.95 -6.39 1.28
CA SER A 209 -14.18 -5.35 1.96
C SER A 209 -12.69 -5.70 2.08
N ALA A 210 -11.86 -4.68 2.13
CA ALA A 210 -10.42 -4.80 2.25
C ALA A 210 -9.93 -4.26 3.60
N LEU A 211 -8.93 -4.93 4.18
CA LEU A 211 -8.26 -4.50 5.40
C LEU A 211 -7.12 -3.53 5.06
N ILE A 212 -7.20 -2.31 5.59
CA ILE A 212 -6.18 -1.27 5.46
C ILE A 212 -5.37 -1.19 6.75
N LEU A 213 -4.05 -1.38 6.66
CA LEU A 213 -3.14 -1.16 7.79
C LEU A 213 -2.71 0.31 7.83
N ASP A 214 -3.57 1.16 8.41
CA ASP A 214 -3.35 2.62 8.44
C ASP A 214 -2.06 3.01 9.20
N THR A 215 -1.10 3.61 8.49
CA THR A 215 0.19 4.03 9.07
C THR A 215 0.05 5.17 10.09
N ALA A 216 -1.05 5.94 10.06
CA ALA A 216 -1.34 7.00 11.03
C ALA A 216 -1.96 6.42 12.32
N ARG A 217 -1.25 5.47 12.95
CA ARG A 217 -1.74 4.66 14.08
C ARG A 217 -2.09 5.49 15.32
N PHE A 218 -1.46 6.65 15.49
CA PHE A 218 -1.81 7.63 16.53
C PHE A 218 -3.21 8.23 16.34
N LYS A 219 -3.80 8.12 15.14
CA LYS A 219 -5.07 8.74 14.76
C LYS A 219 -6.19 7.74 14.55
N TYR A 220 -5.96 6.68 13.78
CA TYR A 220 -6.92 5.62 13.52
C TYR A 220 -6.24 4.26 13.65
N PRO A 221 -6.92 3.24 14.21
CA PRO A 221 -6.45 1.86 14.09
C PRO A 221 -6.59 1.40 12.63
N PRO A 222 -6.03 0.23 12.26
CA PRO A 222 -6.43 -0.44 11.03
C PRO A 222 -7.95 -0.60 10.93
N TYR A 223 -8.47 -0.75 9.73
CA TYR A 223 -9.91 -0.87 9.51
C TYR A 223 -10.24 -1.62 8.23
N TRP A 224 -11.45 -2.19 8.19
CA TRP A 224 -12.05 -2.69 6.96
C TRP A 224 -12.87 -1.59 6.28
N VAL A 225 -12.79 -1.55 4.96
CA VAL A 225 -13.55 -0.62 4.09
C VAL A 225 -14.08 -1.39 2.87
N SER A 226 -15.31 -1.10 2.44
CA SER A 226 -15.86 -1.75 1.25
C SER A 226 -15.05 -1.40 0.00
N LEU A 227 -14.94 -2.34 -0.95
CA LEU A 227 -14.20 -2.11 -2.20
C LEU A 227 -14.74 -0.90 -2.96
N GLN A 228 -16.05 -0.69 -2.94
CA GLN A 228 -16.68 0.47 -3.59
C GLN A 228 -16.20 1.78 -2.97
N VAL A 229 -16.24 1.93 -1.64
CA VAL A 229 -15.80 3.16 -0.96
C VAL A 229 -14.30 3.39 -1.18
N LEU A 230 -13.51 2.32 -1.11
CA LEU A 230 -12.07 2.38 -1.36
C LEU A 230 -11.76 2.80 -2.80
N PHE A 231 -12.47 2.26 -3.80
CA PHE A 231 -12.33 2.66 -5.19
C PHE A 231 -12.67 4.13 -5.41
N GLN A 232 -13.83 4.58 -4.88
CA GLN A 232 -14.24 5.99 -5.00
C GLN A 232 -13.22 6.93 -4.35
N SER A 233 -12.59 6.50 -3.25
CA SER A 233 -11.59 7.31 -2.55
C SER A 233 -10.31 7.58 -3.36
N MET A 234 -10.05 6.77 -4.40
CA MET A 234 -8.92 6.94 -5.32
C MET A 234 -9.23 7.94 -6.45
N LEU A 235 -10.49 8.25 -6.72
CA LEU A 235 -10.86 9.10 -7.87
C LEU A 235 -10.62 10.59 -7.62
N ALA A 236 -10.47 10.99 -6.36
CA ALA A 236 -10.21 12.38 -5.99
C ALA A 236 -8.89 12.88 -6.61
N VAL A 237 -8.91 14.10 -7.13
CA VAL A 237 -7.73 14.79 -7.67
C VAL A 237 -6.80 15.22 -6.53
N ASP A 238 -5.51 14.99 -6.69
CA ASP A 238 -4.47 15.54 -5.81
C ASP A 238 -4.12 16.95 -6.26
N ASP A 239 -4.41 17.94 -5.41
CA ASP A 239 -4.17 19.37 -5.66
C ASP A 239 -2.73 19.70 -6.06
N THR A 240 -1.75 18.88 -5.63
CA THR A 240 -0.33 19.09 -5.94
C THR A 240 0.00 18.74 -7.38
N THR A 241 -0.67 17.72 -7.95
CA THR A 241 -0.32 17.15 -9.26
C THR A 241 -1.36 17.39 -10.34
N GLY A 242 -2.58 17.78 -9.94
CA GLY A 242 -3.73 17.87 -10.85
C GLY A 242 -4.22 16.51 -11.38
N LYS A 243 -3.74 15.38 -10.82
CA LYS A 243 -4.10 14.02 -11.24
C LYS A 243 -4.91 13.30 -10.15
N SER A 244 -5.85 12.44 -10.54
CA SER A 244 -6.58 11.55 -9.61
C SER A 244 -5.62 10.64 -8.84
N ARG A 245 -5.98 10.19 -7.63
CA ARG A 245 -5.20 9.19 -6.87
C ARG A 245 -5.32 7.79 -7.51
N GLY A 246 -5.01 6.73 -6.75
CA GLY A 246 -4.92 5.38 -7.32
C GLY A 246 -4.23 4.38 -6.41
N TYR A 247 -3.74 3.30 -7.02
CA TYR A 247 -3.06 2.22 -6.30
C TYR A 247 -1.76 1.83 -7.00
N PHE A 248 -0.95 1.06 -6.28
CA PHE A 248 0.31 0.52 -6.75
C PHE A 248 0.31 -0.99 -6.58
N LEU A 249 0.85 -1.70 -7.57
CA LEU A 249 1.29 -3.08 -7.42
C LEU A 249 2.82 -3.06 -7.31
N ILE A 250 3.35 -3.62 -6.23
CA ILE A 250 4.76 -3.53 -5.88
C ILE A 250 5.33 -4.94 -5.77
N THR A 251 6.36 -5.21 -6.56
CA THR A 251 7.04 -6.51 -6.63
C THR A 251 8.55 -6.32 -6.54
N PRO A 252 9.36 -7.32 -6.19
CA PRO A 252 10.81 -7.17 -6.16
C PRO A 252 11.36 -7.15 -7.60
N LYS A 253 12.48 -6.45 -7.84
CA LYS A 253 13.02 -6.31 -9.20
C LYS A 253 13.72 -7.56 -9.75
N ASN A 254 14.02 -8.56 -8.90
CA ASN A 254 14.50 -9.90 -9.27
C ASN A 254 14.44 -10.86 -8.05
N GLU A 255 14.87 -12.11 -8.23
CA GLU A 255 14.83 -13.23 -7.24
C GLU A 255 15.92 -13.14 -6.15
N PHE A 256 16.13 -11.92 -5.61
CA PHE A 256 17.34 -11.55 -4.89
C PHE A 256 17.40 -11.98 -3.41
N GLN A 257 17.47 -13.30 -3.12
CA GLN A 257 18.09 -13.79 -1.87
C GLN A 257 19.48 -13.14 -1.69
N GLY A 258 19.59 -12.18 -0.76
CA GLY A 258 20.84 -11.54 -0.33
C GLY A 258 21.50 -10.54 -1.31
N ARG A 259 20.79 -10.03 -2.33
CA ARG A 259 21.39 -9.18 -3.40
C ARG A 259 20.94 -7.71 -3.32
N ARG A 260 21.26 -6.89 -4.32
CA ARG A 260 21.64 -5.47 -4.11
C ARG A 260 20.75 -4.40 -4.76
N VAL A 261 20.71 -3.20 -4.17
CA VAL A 261 20.10 -1.99 -4.77
C VAL A 261 20.94 -1.58 -5.99
N CYS A 262 20.49 -1.94 -7.19
CA CYS A 262 21.03 -1.37 -8.42
C CYS A 262 20.49 0.05 -8.57
N CYS A 263 21.12 1.01 -7.89
CA CYS A 263 20.94 2.43 -8.18
C CYS A 263 21.55 2.69 -9.57
N VAL A 264 20.73 2.62 -10.62
CA VAL A 264 21.07 3.03 -11.99
C VAL A 264 21.26 4.54 -12.03
N TRP A 265 22.37 5.01 -11.45
CA TRP A 265 22.71 6.44 -11.43
C TRP A 265 23.45 6.86 -12.70
N LYS A 266 23.98 5.90 -13.49
CA LYS A 266 24.74 6.20 -14.72
C LYS A 266 23.88 6.41 -15.98
N GLU A 267 22.60 6.05 -15.99
CA GLU A 267 21.79 6.09 -17.23
C GLU A 267 20.81 7.27 -17.31
N LEU A 268 20.57 8.01 -16.23
CA LEU A 268 19.63 9.15 -16.22
C LEU A 268 20.29 10.53 -16.41
N HIS A 269 21.63 10.59 -16.48
CA HIS A 269 22.39 11.83 -16.70
C HIS A 269 23.45 11.70 -17.82
N ALA A 270 23.32 10.71 -18.69
CA ALA A 270 24.10 10.63 -19.92
C ALA A 270 23.29 11.26 -21.08
N SER A 271 23.11 12.57 -21.02
CA SER A 271 22.75 13.45 -22.15
C SER A 271 23.12 14.88 -21.81
#